data_AF-A0A7Z9WV06-F1
#
_entry.id   AF-A0A7Z9WV06-F1
#
_cell.length_a   1.000
_cell.length_b   1.000
_cell.length_c   1.000
_cell.angle_alpha   90.00
_cell.angle_beta   90.00
_cell.angle_gamma   90.00
#
_symmetry.space_group_name_H-M   'P 1'
#
loop_
_entity.id
_entity.type
_entity.pdbx_description
1 polymer ?
#
loop_
_entity_poly.entity_id
_entity_poly.type
_entity_poly.pdbx_seq_one_letter_code
_entity_poly.pdbx_strand_id
1 'polypeptide(L)'
;MTDLTERARKIRLLLLDVDGVLTDNRLFYGDNGIEYKAFHTRDGHGMVMLRQAGIDLGIITGRTSEVVTRRMADLQVKYIYQGVPDKLPTFEKLLHECGLQPDQVAYMGDDI
;
A
#
# COMPACT_ATOMS: atom_id res chain seq x y z
N MET A 1 -23.76 8.22 11.72
CA MET A 1 -22.54 7.39 11.52
C MET A 1 -22.88 6.37 10.45
N THR A 2 -22.29 6.47 9.27
CA THR A 2 -22.40 5.39 8.29
C THR A 2 -21.70 4.16 8.86
N ASP A 3 -22.36 3.02 8.81
CA ASP A 3 -21.82 1.77 9.33
C ASP A 3 -20.49 1.41 8.65
N LEU A 4 -19.49 0.98 9.43
CA LEU A 4 -18.15 0.65 8.92
C LEU A 4 -18.23 -0.48 7.89
N THR A 5 -19.14 -1.43 8.10
CA THR A 5 -19.36 -2.54 7.17
C THR A 5 -19.90 -2.04 5.83
N GLU A 6 -20.81 -1.05 5.82
CA GLU A 6 -21.31 -0.44 4.58
C GLU A 6 -20.21 0.26 3.77
N ARG A 7 -19.26 0.93 4.44
CA ARG A 7 -18.10 1.52 3.75
C ARG A 7 -17.18 0.42 3.19
N ALA A 8 -16.88 -0.60 3.99
CA ALA A 8 -16.01 -1.70 3.59
C ALA A 8 -16.57 -2.50 2.38
N ARG A 9 -17.89 -2.66 2.29
CA ARG A 9 -18.57 -3.34 1.17
C ARG A 9 -18.33 -2.70 -0.20
N LYS A 10 -18.01 -1.40 -0.24
CA LYS A 10 -17.78 -0.67 -1.49
C LYS A 10 -16.36 -0.81 -2.04
N ILE A 11 -15.43 -1.26 -1.20
CA ILE A 11 -13.99 -1.20 -1.52
C ILE A 11 -13.65 -2.15 -2.66
N ARG A 12 -12.97 -1.59 -3.67
CA ARG A 12 -12.42 -2.28 -4.85
C ARG A 12 -10.91 -2.22 -4.91
N LEU A 13 -10.29 -1.26 -4.22
CA LEU A 13 -8.85 -1.06 -4.15
C LEU A 13 -8.44 -0.76 -2.70
N LEU A 14 -7.43 -1.45 -2.21
CA LEU A 14 -6.73 -1.11 -0.97
C LEU A 14 -5.37 -0.50 -1.32
N LEU A 15 -5.15 0.72 -0.83
CA LEU A 15 -3.88 1.43 -0.86
C LEU A 15 -3.25 1.45 0.52
N LEU A 16 -1.94 1.25 0.56
CA LEU A 16 -1.17 1.18 1.80
C LEU A 16 0.05 2.10 1.70
N ASP A 17 0.40 2.77 2.79
CA ASP A 17 1.79 3.16 2.98
C ASP A 17 2.67 1.93 3.24
N VAL A 18 3.97 2.13 3.20
CA VAL A 18 4.96 1.10 3.50
C VAL A 18 5.51 1.29 4.91
N ASP A 19 6.25 2.37 5.12
CA ASP A 19 6.91 2.59 6.40
C ASP A 19 5.87 2.99 7.45
N GLY A 20 5.82 2.24 8.55
CA GLY A 20 4.84 2.46 9.63
C GLY A 20 3.48 1.77 9.46
N VAL A 21 3.18 1.29 8.24
CA VAL A 21 1.98 0.50 7.94
C VAL A 21 2.31 -0.96 7.67
N LEU A 22 3.14 -1.22 6.66
CA LEU A 22 3.62 -2.57 6.32
C LEU A 22 4.93 -2.93 7.06
N THR A 23 5.56 -1.94 7.68
CA THR A 23 6.73 -2.07 8.54
C THR A 23 6.47 -1.34 9.87
N ASP A 24 7.40 -1.46 10.82
CA ASP A 24 7.31 -0.88 12.16
C ASP A 24 8.01 0.48 12.31
N ASN A 25 8.11 1.26 11.22
CA ASN A 25 8.80 2.56 11.14
C ASN A 25 10.32 2.51 11.41
N ARG A 26 10.92 1.33 11.48
CA ARG A 26 12.37 1.18 11.65
C ARG A 26 13.08 1.16 10.31
N LEU A 27 14.21 1.87 10.26
CA LEU A 27 15.13 1.86 9.13
C LEU A 27 16.44 1.20 9.55
N PHE A 28 16.87 0.21 8.79
CA PHE A 28 18.12 -0.51 9.02
C PHE A 28 19.09 -0.17 7.89
N TYR A 29 20.20 0.48 8.25
CA TYR A 29 21.27 0.83 7.33
C TYR A 29 22.50 -0.03 7.60
N GLY A 30 23.06 -0.63 6.54
CA GLY A 30 24.37 -1.25 6.58
C GLY A 30 25.46 -0.29 6.08
N ASP A 31 26.68 -0.44 6.56
CA ASP A 31 27.84 0.37 6.16
C ASP A 31 28.22 0.20 4.67
N ASN A 32 27.66 -0.82 4.01
CA ASN A 32 27.79 -1.06 2.58
C ASN A 32 26.73 -0.33 1.73
N GLY A 33 25.88 0.51 2.34
CA GLY A 33 24.81 1.24 1.67
C GLY A 33 23.54 0.43 1.41
N ILE A 34 23.44 -0.79 1.96
CA ILE A 34 22.22 -1.61 1.85
C ILE A 34 21.21 -1.17 2.90
N GLU A 35 19.97 -0.92 2.47
CA GLU A 35 18.81 -0.72 3.34
C GLU A 35 18.04 -2.04 3.50
N TYR A 36 17.63 -2.34 4.73
CA TYR A 36 16.76 -3.48 5.04
C TYR A 36 15.43 -3.00 5.62
N LYS A 37 14.35 -3.74 5.31
CA LYS A 37 13.02 -3.56 5.90
C LYS A 37 12.48 -4.91 6.35
N ALA A 38 11.79 -4.91 7.49
CA ALA A 38 11.07 -6.08 7.98
C ALA A 38 9.58 -5.93 7.65
N PHE A 39 9.01 -6.95 7.03
CA PHE A 39 7.57 -7.05 6.75
C PHE A 39 6.98 -8.20 7.55
N HIS A 40 5.70 -8.08 7.88
CA HIS A 40 4.99 -9.12 8.60
C HIS A 40 4.35 -10.15 7.65
N THR A 41 4.47 -11.43 7.98
CA THR A 41 3.97 -12.52 7.12
C THR A 41 2.45 -12.62 7.13
N ARG A 42 1.80 -12.33 8.26
CA ARG A 42 0.32 -12.34 8.34
C ARG A 42 -0.31 -11.25 7.49
N ASP A 43 0.34 -10.10 7.37
CA ASP A 43 -0.15 -8.99 6.56
C ASP A 43 -0.10 -9.37 5.07
N GLY A 44 1.00 -10.02 4.67
CA GLY A 44 1.10 -10.64 3.34
C GLY A 44 -0.01 -11.65 3.07
N HIS A 45 -0.38 -12.48 4.05
CA HIS A 45 -1.50 -13.41 3.90
C HIS A 45 -2.84 -12.67 3.73
N GLY A 46 -3.10 -11.63 4.52
CA GLY A 46 -4.31 -10.81 4.38
C GLY A 46 -4.41 -10.11 3.02
N MET A 47 -3.30 -9.59 2.51
CA MET A 47 -3.21 -9.02 1.17
C MET A 47 -3.52 -10.06 0.09
N VAL A 48 -2.98 -11.27 0.20
CA VAL A 48 -3.32 -12.37 -0.73
C VAL A 48 -4.82 -12.69 -0.70
N MET A 49 -5.43 -12.74 0.50
CA MET A 49 -6.87 -12.99 0.63
C MET A 49 -7.72 -11.89 -0.04
N LEU A 50 -7.37 -10.62 0.14
CA LEU A 50 -8.07 -9.50 -0.50
C LEU A 50 -8.00 -9.57 -2.03
N ARG A 51 -6.81 -9.86 -2.56
CA ARG A 51 -6.62 -10.04 -4.01
C ARG A 51 -7.43 -11.21 -4.55
N GLN A 52 -7.46 -12.34 -3.83
CA GLN A 52 -8.29 -13.48 -4.20
C GLN A 52 -9.79 -13.17 -4.15
N ALA A 53 -10.21 -12.23 -3.29
CA ALA A 53 -11.57 -11.71 -3.24
C ALA A 53 -11.87 -10.65 -4.32
N GLY A 54 -10.93 -10.36 -5.23
CA GLY A 54 -11.10 -9.40 -6.32
C GLY A 54 -10.91 -7.94 -5.93
N ILE A 55 -10.26 -7.68 -4.79
CA ILE A 55 -9.86 -6.32 -4.38
C ILE A 55 -8.42 -6.10 -4.86
N ASP A 56 -8.24 -5.09 -5.72
CA ASP A 56 -6.91 -4.70 -6.18
C ASP A 56 -6.09 -4.11 -5.02
N LEU A 57 -4.77 -4.25 -5.12
CA LEU A 57 -3.83 -3.75 -4.12
C LEU A 57 -2.88 -2.73 -4.75
N GLY A 58 -2.54 -1.71 -3.96
CA GLY A 58 -1.49 -0.76 -4.31
C GLY A 58 -0.75 -0.20 -3.10
N ILE A 59 0.41 0.40 -3.37
CA ILE A 59 1.15 1.19 -2.39
C ILE A 59 1.47 2.59 -2.93
N ILE A 60 1.48 3.57 -2.03
CA ILE A 60 2.02 4.91 -2.29
C ILE A 60 2.91 5.30 -1.12
N THR A 61 4.22 5.33 -1.35
CA THR A 61 5.22 5.61 -0.30
C THR A 61 6.21 6.69 -0.74
N GLY A 62 6.67 7.48 0.23
CA GLY A 62 7.63 8.56 0.01
C GLY A 62 9.05 8.09 -0.26
N ARG A 63 9.41 6.86 0.16
CA ARG A 63 10.74 6.29 -0.03
C ARG A 63 10.81 5.42 -1.29
N THR A 64 12.01 5.21 -1.79
CA THR A 64 12.30 4.27 -2.88
C THR A 64 13.30 3.24 -2.41
N SER A 65 12.98 1.96 -2.55
CA SER A 65 13.89 0.87 -2.24
C SER A 65 13.60 -0.39 -3.06
N GLU A 66 14.63 -1.15 -3.42
CA GLU A 66 14.45 -2.43 -4.11
C GLU A 66 13.74 -3.48 -3.23
N VAL A 67 13.91 -3.40 -1.92
CA VAL A 67 13.28 -4.30 -0.95
C VAL A 67 11.76 -4.21 -1.03
N VAL A 68 11.20 -3.00 -1.16
CA VAL A 68 9.76 -2.78 -1.38
C VAL A 68 9.33 -3.34 -2.72
N THR A 69 10.04 -3.04 -3.81
CA THR A 69 9.73 -3.59 -5.15
C THR A 69 9.63 -5.11 -5.12
N ARG A 70 10.61 -5.78 -4.51
CA ARG A 70 10.64 -7.23 -4.39
C ARG A 70 9.46 -7.76 -3.57
N ARG A 71 9.18 -7.17 -2.40
CA ARG A 71 8.07 -7.60 -1.55
C ARG A 71 6.72 -7.44 -2.24
N MET A 72 6.51 -6.32 -2.95
CA MET A 72 5.28 -6.08 -3.70
C MET A 72 5.11 -7.06 -4.86
N ALA A 73 6.21 -7.44 -5.53
CA ALA A 73 6.20 -8.47 -6.57
C ALA A 73 5.82 -9.86 -6.01
N ASP A 74 6.38 -10.26 -4.86
CA ASP A 74 6.04 -11.52 -4.18
C ASP A 74 4.54 -11.61 -3.87
N LEU A 75 3.92 -10.48 -3.51
CA LEU A 75 2.50 -10.38 -3.17
C LEU A 75 1.59 -10.08 -4.38
N GLN A 76 2.18 -9.90 -5.57
CA GLN A 76 1.49 -9.55 -6.81
C GLN A 76 0.65 -8.27 -6.67
N VAL A 77 1.22 -7.27 -5.98
CA VAL A 77 0.63 -5.93 -5.87
C VAL A 77 0.69 -5.23 -7.23
N LYS A 78 -0.45 -4.71 -7.68
CA LYS A 78 -0.63 -4.20 -9.04
C LYS A 78 -0.11 -2.78 -9.21
N TYR A 79 -0.34 -1.92 -8.21
CA TYR A 79 -0.02 -0.50 -8.29
C TYR A 79 1.11 -0.16 -7.30
N ILE A 80 2.28 0.20 -7.81
CA ILE A 80 3.46 0.45 -6.98
C ILE A 80 3.98 1.86 -7.27
N TYR A 81 3.76 2.78 -6.33
CA TYR A 81 4.27 4.15 -6.42
C TYR A 81 5.26 4.40 -5.28
N GLN A 82 6.53 4.59 -5.63
CA GLN A 82 7.63 4.87 -4.72
C GLN A 82 8.22 6.24 -5.01
N GLY A 83 8.86 6.85 -4.00
CA GLY A 83 9.45 8.18 -4.14
C GLY A 83 8.41 9.30 -4.28
N VAL A 84 7.24 9.11 -3.67
CA VAL A 84 6.09 10.03 -3.76
C VAL A 84 5.91 10.79 -2.44
N PRO A 85 6.52 11.98 -2.29
CA PRO A 85 6.39 12.78 -1.07
C PRO A 85 4.99 13.41 -0.94
N ASP A 86 4.40 13.85 -2.05
CA ASP A 86 3.00 14.31 -2.11
C ASP A 86 2.14 13.23 -2.77
N LYS A 87 1.34 12.56 -1.94
CA LYS A 87 0.57 11.37 -2.34
C LYS A 87 -0.73 11.72 -3.05
N LEU A 88 -1.30 12.91 -2.83
CA LEU A 88 -2.63 13.27 -3.32
C LEU A 88 -2.70 13.29 -4.86
N PRO A 89 -1.77 13.93 -5.60
CA PRO A 89 -1.79 13.91 -7.07
C PRO A 89 -1.66 12.49 -7.64
N THR A 90 -0.86 11.64 -6.99
CA THR A 90 -0.66 10.24 -7.41
C THR A 90 -1.94 9.43 -7.19
N PHE A 91 -2.60 9.64 -6.05
CA PHE A 91 -3.88 9.02 -5.75
C PHE A 91 -4.97 9.43 -6.75
N GLU A 92 -5.13 10.72 -7.04
CA GLU A 92 -6.12 11.22 -7.99
C GLU A 92 -5.90 10.68 -9.40
N LYS A 93 -4.64 10.64 -9.85
CA LYS A 93 -4.28 10.03 -11.13
C LYS A 93 -4.68 8.54 -11.17
N LEU A 94 -4.38 7.80 -10.11
CA LEU A 94 -4.72 6.38 -10.02
C LEU A 94 -6.25 6.15 -10.05
N LEU A 95 -7.03 6.97 -9.33
CA LEU A 95 -8.49 6.91 -9.38
C LEU A 95 -9.01 7.06 -10.80
N HIS A 96 -8.50 8.06 -11.52
CA HIS A 96 -8.88 8.32 -12.91
C HIS A 96 -8.50 7.14 -13.83
N GLU A 97 -7.29 6.61 -13.72
CA GLU A 97 -6.83 5.45 -14.50
C GLU A 97 -7.65 4.18 -14.23
N CYS A 98 -8.11 3.99 -13.00
CA CYS A 98 -8.92 2.84 -12.61
C CYS A 98 -10.43 3.05 -12.82
N GLY A 99 -10.88 4.28 -13.10
CA GLY A 99 -12.30 4.64 -13.15
C GLY A 99 -13.01 4.43 -11.80
N LEU A 100 -12.30 4.60 -10.69
CA LEU A 100 -12.83 4.40 -9.34
C LEU A 100 -13.23 5.71 -8.69
N GLN A 101 -14.26 5.65 -7.86
CA GLN A 101 -14.62 6.76 -6.97
C GLN A 101 -13.85 6.68 -5.64
N PRO A 102 -13.60 7.81 -4.96
CA PRO A 102 -12.88 7.82 -3.69
C PRO A 102 -13.49 6.90 -2.61
N ASP A 103 -14.82 6.72 -2.59
CA ASP A 103 -15.49 5.85 -1.62
C ASP A 103 -15.36 4.34 -1.92
N GLN A 104 -14.75 3.98 -3.05
CA GLN A 104 -14.39 2.62 -3.43
C GLN A 104 -12.93 2.28 -3.12
N VAL A 105 -12.18 3.22 -2.54
CA VAL A 105 -10.77 3.03 -2.17
C VAL A 105 -10.60 3.15 -0.66
N ALA A 106 -9.93 2.16 -0.08
CA ALA A 106 -9.46 2.24 1.29
C ALA A 106 -7.99 2.64 1.27
N TYR A 107 -7.58 3.53 2.18
CA TYR A 107 -6.20 3.93 2.36
C TYR A 107 -5.80 3.71 3.82
N MET A 108 -4.63 3.11 4.06
CA MET A 108 -4.03 2.99 5.38
C MET A 108 -2.68 3.72 5.40
N GLY A 109 -2.56 4.69 6.30
CA GLY A 109 -1.35 5.47 6.59
C GLY A 109 -1.19 5.63 8.09
N ASP A 110 0.00 5.99 8.53
CA ASP A 110 0.36 6.18 9.94
C ASP A 110 0.78 7.61 10.29
N ASP A 111 1.13 8.44 9.29
CA ASP A 111 1.55 9.83 9.46
C ASP A 111 0.68 10.82 8.63
N ILE A 112 0.87 12.14 8.88
CA ILE A 112 0.07 13.27 8.34
C ILE A 112 0.58 13.74 6.98
#